data_AF-A0A413QND9-F1
#
_entry.id   AF-A0A413QND9-F1
#
_cell.length_a   1.000
_cell.length_b   1.000
_cell.length_c   1.000
_cell.angle_alpha   90.00
_cell.angle_beta   90.00
_cell.angle_gamma   90.00
#
_symmetry.space_group_name_H-M   'P 1'
#
loop_
_entity.id
_entity.type
_entity.pdbx_description
1 polymer ?
#
loop_
_entity_poly.entity_id
_entity_poly.type
_entity_poly.pdbx_seq_one_letter_code
_entity_poly.pdbx_strand_id
1 'polypeptide(L)'
;MGVYNVHGGHNFIVPGAKGFLDETTEDRKVTARVISALRAAGHTVYDCTDDSGRTQGQNLANIVAKCNAHPVDLNISNHLNAGGGTGVEVWCYDEKTKDIAAAICQNVSTALGIPNRGVKYSKSLYVLRKTSGRAILVECCFVDNQNDASHWDADKCGDAIASAIAGKTVAGTTASGSSQASAPVAQPATQTGNDWVRRLQTECNTQGFSNQRVDGIPGKNTLAGCPTCRKGARGNITRLIQERLNSLGSNCGKVDGIFGAGTRMAVIAFQKAHGLIADGIVGKNTWRALLGL
;
A
#
# COMPACT_ATOMS: atom_id res chain seq x y z
N MET A 1 27.23 -2.70 -6.94
CA MET A 1 26.59 -3.08 -5.67
C MET A 1 26.60 -1.84 -4.79
N GLY A 2 25.45 -1.41 -4.30
CA GLY A 2 25.33 -0.22 -3.44
C GLY A 2 25.19 -0.57 -1.96
N VAL A 3 25.46 0.41 -1.10
CA VAL A 3 25.30 0.34 0.35
C VAL A 3 24.30 1.40 0.78
N TYR A 4 23.24 1.01 1.48
CA TYR A 4 22.13 1.91 1.81
C TYR A 4 21.72 1.83 3.29
N ASN A 5 21.30 2.95 3.84
CA ASN A 5 20.53 3.00 5.08
C ASN A 5 19.05 3.19 4.73
N VAL A 6 18.17 2.42 5.35
CA VAL A 6 16.72 2.56 5.18
C VAL A 6 16.07 2.59 6.55
N HIS A 7 15.08 3.46 6.75
CA HIS A 7 14.28 3.47 7.97
C HIS A 7 12.85 3.91 7.71
N GLY A 8 11.94 3.46 8.59
CA GLY A 8 10.62 4.05 8.72
C GLY A 8 10.69 5.35 9.53
N GLY A 9 9.81 6.29 9.22
CA GLY A 9 9.52 7.42 10.09
C GLY A 9 8.93 6.96 11.42
N HIS A 10 8.90 7.86 12.41
CA HIS A 10 8.13 7.66 13.65
C HIS A 10 8.45 6.36 14.40
N ASN A 11 7.67 6.05 15.44
CA ASN A 11 7.60 4.73 16.05
C ASN A 11 6.28 4.54 16.81
N PHE A 12 6.05 3.33 17.36
CA PHE A 12 4.81 3.03 18.05
C PHE A 12 4.62 3.75 19.41
N ILE A 13 5.64 4.47 19.91
CA ILE A 13 5.57 5.32 21.11
C ILE A 13 5.25 6.78 20.71
N VAL A 14 5.82 7.24 19.61
CA VAL A 14 5.68 8.58 19.01
C VAL A 14 5.16 8.39 17.57
N PRO A 15 3.87 8.03 17.43
CA PRO A 15 3.32 7.64 16.14
C PRO A 15 3.24 8.82 15.17
N GLY A 16 3.17 8.46 13.89
CA GLY A 16 2.92 9.36 12.78
C GLY A 16 1.43 9.69 12.61
N ALA A 17 1.11 10.21 11.43
CA ALA A 17 -0.24 10.57 11.05
C ALA A 17 -1.16 9.34 10.92
N LYS A 18 -2.46 9.56 11.11
CA LYS A 18 -3.47 8.51 11.03
C LYS A 18 -4.76 9.04 10.38
N GLY A 19 -5.25 8.30 9.41
CA GLY A 19 -6.50 8.54 8.70
C GLY A 19 -7.11 7.21 8.22
N PHE A 20 -7.28 7.07 6.91
CA PHE A 20 -7.61 5.79 6.27
C PHE A 20 -6.46 4.78 6.37
N LEU A 21 -5.22 5.28 6.40
CA LEU A 21 -4.00 4.52 6.67
C LEU A 21 -3.41 4.98 8.02
N ASP A 22 -2.56 4.13 8.60
CA ASP A 22 -1.80 4.43 9.81
C ASP A 22 -0.32 4.54 9.41
N GLU A 23 0.25 5.75 9.41
CA GLU A 23 1.59 6.02 8.88
C GLU A 23 2.62 5.07 9.47
N THR A 24 2.68 4.98 10.80
CA THR A 24 3.66 4.13 11.50
C THR A 24 3.49 2.65 11.18
N THR A 25 2.27 2.18 10.93
CA THR A 25 2.05 0.78 10.54
C THR A 25 2.46 0.52 9.09
N GLU A 26 2.08 1.41 8.18
CA GLU A 26 2.31 1.25 6.74
C GLU A 26 3.75 1.56 6.35
N ASP A 27 4.40 2.54 6.98
CA ASP A 27 5.81 2.87 6.76
C ASP A 27 6.73 1.70 7.13
N ARG A 28 6.37 0.88 8.13
CA ARG A 28 7.13 -0.30 8.55
C ARG A 28 7.06 -1.38 7.48
N LYS A 29 5.90 -1.56 6.87
CA LYS A 29 5.72 -2.52 5.75
C LYS A 29 6.53 -2.08 4.54
N VAL A 30 6.43 -0.81 4.14
CA VAL A 30 7.22 -0.26 3.03
C VAL A 30 8.72 -0.40 3.31
N THR A 31 9.17 -0.02 4.51
CA THR A 31 10.58 -0.10 4.92
C THR A 31 11.10 -1.53 4.87
N ALA A 32 10.37 -2.48 5.48
CA ALA A 32 10.74 -3.90 5.43
C ALA A 32 10.82 -4.41 3.99
N ARG A 33 9.87 -4.01 3.14
CA ARG A 33 9.87 -4.38 1.72
C ARG A 33 11.09 -3.80 0.99
N VAL A 34 11.37 -2.51 1.10
CA VAL A 34 12.52 -1.85 0.47
C VAL A 34 13.83 -2.55 0.86
N ILE A 35 14.01 -2.82 2.16
CA ILE A 35 15.18 -3.54 2.68
C ILE A 35 15.30 -4.92 2.04
N SER A 36 14.20 -5.70 2.05
CA SER A 36 14.19 -7.07 1.51
C SER A 36 14.54 -7.08 0.01
N ALA A 37 13.97 -6.15 -0.76
CA ALA A 37 14.11 -6.11 -2.21
C ALA A 37 15.51 -5.63 -2.63
N LEU A 38 16.07 -4.64 -1.96
CA LEU A 38 17.44 -4.19 -2.19
C LEU A 38 18.47 -5.26 -1.81
N ARG A 39 18.27 -5.97 -0.68
CA ARG A 39 19.13 -7.11 -0.31
C ARG A 39 19.04 -8.24 -1.34
N ALA A 40 17.83 -8.59 -1.79
CA ALA A 40 17.63 -9.59 -2.84
C ALA A 40 18.28 -9.20 -4.18
N ALA A 41 18.35 -7.90 -4.48
CA ALA A 41 19.07 -7.37 -5.63
C ALA A 41 20.60 -7.32 -5.48
N GLY A 42 21.12 -7.79 -4.34
CA GLY A 42 22.54 -7.92 -4.03
C GLY A 42 23.17 -6.72 -3.33
N HIS A 43 22.38 -5.76 -2.85
CA HIS A 43 22.90 -4.57 -2.16
C HIS A 43 23.08 -4.82 -0.66
N THR A 44 23.99 -4.07 -0.03
CA THR A 44 24.10 -4.03 1.44
C THR A 44 23.11 -3.01 1.97
N VAL A 45 22.28 -3.41 2.94
CA VAL A 45 21.24 -2.53 3.49
C VAL A 45 21.21 -2.63 5.00
N TYR A 46 21.34 -1.49 5.69
CA TYR A 46 21.19 -1.37 7.14
C TYR A 46 19.80 -0.80 7.46
N ASP A 47 19.11 -1.44 8.41
CA ASP A 47 17.86 -0.94 8.96
C ASP A 47 18.17 0.05 10.09
N CYS A 48 17.86 1.32 9.86
CA CYS A 48 18.11 2.40 10.80
C CYS A 48 16.86 2.84 11.56
N THR A 49 15.77 2.07 11.48
CA THR A 49 14.51 2.35 12.18
C THR A 49 14.71 2.41 13.69
N ASP A 50 14.14 3.41 14.35
CA ASP A 50 14.16 3.56 15.80
C ASP A 50 12.80 3.25 16.42
N ASP A 51 12.73 2.19 17.24
CA ASP A 51 11.53 1.85 18.02
C ASP A 51 11.68 2.15 19.53
N SER A 52 12.72 2.92 19.91
CA SER A 52 13.05 3.17 21.32
C SER A 52 12.85 4.61 21.79
N GLY A 53 12.92 5.59 20.87
CA GLY A 53 12.73 7.00 21.18
C GLY A 53 11.33 7.27 21.73
N ARG A 54 11.22 8.10 22.77
CA ARG A 54 9.94 8.39 23.45
C ARG A 54 9.42 9.80 23.19
N THR A 55 10.21 10.62 22.47
CA THR A 55 9.81 11.93 21.96
C THR A 55 10.21 12.04 20.49
N GLN A 56 9.59 12.95 19.74
CA GLN A 56 9.94 13.18 18.33
C GLN A 56 11.43 13.51 18.16
N GLY A 57 11.98 14.35 19.05
CA GLY A 57 13.40 14.70 19.04
C GLY A 57 14.32 13.51 19.30
N GLN A 58 13.95 12.62 20.24
CA GLN A 58 14.70 11.39 20.50
C GLN A 58 14.64 10.42 19.32
N ASN A 59 13.46 10.21 18.73
CA ASN A 59 13.31 9.33 17.58
C ASN A 59 14.17 9.80 16.39
N LEU A 60 14.09 11.09 16.05
CA LEU A 60 14.92 11.70 15.01
C LEU A 60 16.42 11.59 15.31
N ALA A 61 16.85 11.83 16.55
CA ALA A 61 18.25 11.73 16.95
C ALA A 61 18.76 10.28 16.87
N ASN A 62 17.97 9.31 17.30
CA ASN A 62 18.31 7.89 17.26
C ASN A 62 18.44 7.38 15.83
N ILE A 63 17.49 7.74 14.94
CA ILE A 63 17.54 7.42 13.51
C ILE A 63 18.83 7.95 12.90
N VAL A 64 19.14 9.23 13.09
CA VAL A 64 20.34 9.85 12.53
C VAL A 64 21.61 9.22 13.09
N ALA A 65 21.66 8.90 14.38
CA ALA A 65 22.80 8.22 14.99
C ALA A 65 23.05 6.84 14.35
N LYS A 66 21.98 6.06 14.10
CA LYS A 66 22.06 4.78 13.39
C LYS A 66 22.53 4.96 11.94
N CYS A 67 21.96 5.90 11.20
CA CYS A 67 22.38 6.17 9.83
C CYS A 67 23.87 6.57 9.77
N ASN A 68 24.32 7.46 10.66
CA ASN A 68 25.70 7.97 10.67
C ASN A 68 26.73 6.94 11.15
N ALA A 69 26.30 5.80 11.70
CA ALA A 69 27.19 4.68 12.03
C ALA A 69 27.68 3.92 10.78
N HIS A 70 27.09 4.20 9.61
CA HIS A 70 27.38 3.51 8.37
C HIS A 70 27.79 4.49 7.26
N PRO A 71 28.96 4.34 6.63
CA PRO A 71 29.27 5.03 5.38
C PRO A 71 28.46 4.39 4.25
N VAL A 72 27.47 5.13 3.71
CA VAL A 72 26.53 4.62 2.70
C VAL A 72 26.42 5.53 1.48
N ASP A 73 25.94 4.98 0.36
CA ASP A 73 25.68 5.72 -0.88
C ASP A 73 24.43 6.61 -0.78
N LEU A 74 23.42 6.15 -0.04
CA LEU A 74 22.14 6.83 0.14
C LEU A 74 21.46 6.43 1.45
N ASN A 75 20.86 7.42 2.11
CA ASN A 75 19.97 7.25 3.25
C ASN A 75 18.52 7.48 2.83
N ILE A 76 17.63 6.54 3.15
CA ILE A 76 16.22 6.55 2.74
C ILE A 76 15.31 6.56 3.97
N SER A 77 14.51 7.62 4.09
CA SER A 77 13.47 7.78 5.12
C SER A 77 12.10 7.56 4.48
N ASN A 78 11.35 6.53 4.89
CA ASN A 78 10.00 6.26 4.36
C ASN A 78 8.93 6.82 5.30
N HIS A 79 7.98 7.56 4.74
CA HIS A 79 6.85 8.20 5.43
C HIS A 79 5.56 8.08 4.61
N LEU A 80 4.44 8.38 5.24
CA LEU A 80 3.18 8.68 4.57
C LEU A 80 2.70 10.07 5.01
N ASN A 81 2.20 10.84 4.05
CA ASN A 81 1.85 12.25 4.20
C ASN A 81 0.47 12.43 4.86
N ALA A 82 0.16 13.66 5.23
CA ALA A 82 -1.17 14.08 5.68
C ALA A 82 -1.41 15.56 5.33
N GLY A 83 -2.63 16.06 5.52
CA GLY A 83 -3.01 17.45 5.26
C GLY A 83 -3.84 17.63 3.99
N GLY A 84 -4.60 16.61 3.58
CA GLY A 84 -5.60 16.72 2.51
C GLY A 84 -5.08 16.72 1.07
N GLY A 85 -3.81 16.36 0.85
CA GLY A 85 -3.26 16.13 -0.49
C GLY A 85 -3.56 14.72 -1.04
N THR A 86 -2.98 14.39 -2.18
CA THR A 86 -3.00 13.05 -2.81
C THR A 86 -1.75 12.85 -3.64
N GLY A 87 -1.19 11.64 -3.61
CA GLY A 87 -0.04 11.24 -4.41
C GLY A 87 1.29 11.17 -3.66
N VAL A 88 2.31 10.72 -4.38
CA VAL A 88 3.68 10.54 -3.88
C VAL A 88 4.52 11.81 -4.08
N GLU A 89 5.35 12.16 -3.11
CA GLU A 89 6.45 13.12 -3.26
C GLU A 89 7.73 12.64 -2.58
N VAL A 90 8.88 13.16 -3.00
CA VAL A 90 10.17 12.86 -2.38
C VAL A 90 10.90 14.16 -2.07
N TRP A 91 11.31 14.31 -0.82
CA TRP A 91 12.04 15.46 -0.30
C TRP A 91 13.55 15.22 -0.34
N CYS A 92 14.26 16.22 -0.87
CA CYS A 92 15.72 16.26 -0.97
C CYS A 92 16.29 17.45 -0.20
N TYR A 93 17.54 17.33 0.27
CA TYR A 93 18.25 18.47 0.86
C TYR A 93 18.76 19.45 -0.20
N ASP A 94 19.30 18.91 -1.29
CA ASP A 94 19.84 19.64 -2.44
C ASP A 94 19.59 18.84 -3.73
N GLU A 95 20.06 19.35 -4.88
CA GLU A 95 19.82 18.71 -6.18
C GLU A 95 20.59 17.41 -6.39
N LYS A 96 21.55 17.04 -5.53
CA LYS A 96 22.38 15.83 -5.73
C LYS A 96 21.56 14.55 -5.69
N THR A 97 20.38 14.55 -5.07
CA THR A 97 19.48 13.39 -5.00
C THR A 97 18.24 13.54 -5.89
N LYS A 98 18.17 14.59 -6.71
CA LYS A 98 17.00 14.88 -7.55
C LYS A 98 16.63 13.72 -8.48
N ASP A 99 17.61 13.13 -9.16
CA ASP A 99 17.33 12.12 -10.18
C ASP A 99 16.76 10.83 -9.57
N ILE A 100 17.35 10.38 -8.45
CA ILE A 100 16.83 9.21 -7.74
C ILE A 100 15.47 9.50 -7.12
N ALA A 101 15.25 10.69 -6.59
CA ALA A 101 13.97 11.11 -6.05
C ALA A 101 12.88 11.17 -7.14
N ALA A 102 13.21 11.70 -8.32
CA ALA A 102 12.29 11.75 -9.46
C ALA A 102 11.92 10.34 -9.96
N ALA A 103 12.90 9.43 -10.02
CA ALA A 103 12.66 8.03 -10.36
C ALA A 103 11.74 7.34 -9.33
N ILE A 104 11.93 7.60 -8.04
CA ILE A 104 11.03 7.07 -6.99
C ILE A 104 9.62 7.63 -7.15
N CYS A 105 9.44 8.94 -7.30
CA CYS A 105 8.12 9.53 -7.50
C CYS A 105 7.41 8.91 -8.71
N GLN A 106 8.13 8.74 -9.83
CA GLN A 106 7.56 8.15 -11.04
C GLN A 106 7.17 6.68 -10.82
N ASN A 107 8.07 5.88 -10.26
CA ASN A 107 7.84 4.45 -10.03
C ASN A 107 6.69 4.22 -9.05
N VAL A 108 6.65 4.92 -7.92
CA VAL A 108 5.59 4.78 -6.90
C VAL A 108 4.26 5.24 -7.46
N SER A 109 4.22 6.40 -8.15
CA SER A 109 3.01 6.90 -8.80
C SER A 109 2.46 5.88 -9.80
N THR A 110 3.32 5.28 -10.61
CA THR A 110 2.92 4.27 -11.60
C THR A 110 2.48 2.96 -10.94
N ALA A 111 3.21 2.49 -9.92
CA ALA A 111 2.93 1.22 -9.26
C ALA A 111 1.63 1.24 -8.46
N LEU A 112 1.32 2.37 -7.81
CA LEU A 112 0.12 2.54 -7.02
C LEU A 112 -1.04 3.14 -7.83
N GLY A 113 -0.78 3.84 -8.93
CA GLY A 113 -1.82 4.55 -9.69
C GLY A 113 -2.29 5.83 -9.02
N ILE A 114 -1.41 6.49 -8.26
CA ILE A 114 -1.68 7.76 -7.55
C ILE A 114 -0.92 8.92 -8.20
N PRO A 115 -1.30 10.20 -7.98
CA PRO A 115 -0.61 11.34 -8.57
C PRO A 115 0.90 11.39 -8.24
N ASN A 116 1.72 11.78 -9.21
CA ASN A 116 3.12 12.12 -8.99
C ASN A 116 3.21 13.62 -8.64
N ARG A 117 3.52 13.95 -7.39
CA ARG A 117 3.67 15.34 -6.93
C ARG A 117 5.09 15.88 -7.09
N GLY A 118 6.01 15.03 -7.56
CA GLY A 118 7.38 15.38 -7.91
C GLY A 118 8.33 15.50 -6.72
N VAL A 119 9.54 15.95 -7.03
CA VAL A 119 10.61 16.19 -6.06
C VAL A 119 10.37 17.52 -5.35
N LYS A 120 10.59 17.53 -4.03
CA LYS A 120 10.53 18.71 -3.16
C LYS A 120 11.89 18.94 -2.50
N TYR A 121 12.11 20.16 -2.01
CA TYR A 121 13.37 20.52 -1.35
C TYR A 121 13.14 21.12 0.02
N SER A 122 13.91 20.66 1.01
CA SER A 122 13.90 21.25 2.33
C SER A 122 15.27 21.15 3.00
N LYS A 123 15.72 22.30 3.53
CA LYS A 123 16.90 22.37 4.40
C LYS A 123 16.54 22.26 5.89
N SER A 124 15.26 22.16 6.23
CA SER A 124 14.78 22.14 7.62
C SER A 124 14.48 20.72 8.13
N LEU A 125 14.14 19.77 7.25
CA LEU A 125 13.86 18.38 7.63
C LEU A 125 15.09 17.74 8.29
N TYR A 126 14.89 17.26 9.52
CA TYR A 126 16.00 16.88 10.41
C TYR A 126 16.85 15.75 9.83
N VAL A 127 16.23 14.67 9.35
CA VAL A 127 16.95 13.51 8.78
C VAL A 127 17.74 13.88 7.52
N LEU A 128 17.21 14.77 6.66
CA LEU A 128 17.92 15.25 5.47
C LEU A 128 19.13 16.10 5.83
N ARG A 129 19.00 16.93 6.88
CA ARG A 129 20.05 17.87 7.31
C ARG A 129 21.14 17.22 8.16
N LYS A 130 20.81 16.20 8.96
CA LYS A 130 21.68 15.67 10.01
C LYS A 130 22.29 14.30 9.70
N THR A 131 21.77 13.60 8.70
CA THR A 131 22.40 12.37 8.22
C THR A 131 23.65 12.69 7.40
N SER A 132 24.71 11.92 7.58
CA SER A 132 25.95 12.00 6.81
C SER A 132 25.73 11.40 5.41
N GLY A 133 26.20 12.11 4.39
CA GLY A 133 26.05 11.69 2.99
C GLY A 133 24.73 12.12 2.36
N ARG A 134 24.35 11.45 1.27
CA ARG A 134 23.12 11.75 0.51
C ARG A 134 21.91 11.19 1.24
N ALA A 135 20.83 11.95 1.31
CA ALA A 135 19.60 11.55 1.98
C ALA A 135 18.36 11.98 1.19
N ILE A 136 17.32 11.15 1.25
CA ILE A 136 15.98 11.42 0.73
C ILE A 136 14.93 11.06 1.78
N LEU A 137 13.77 11.71 1.70
CA LEU A 137 12.58 11.37 2.48
C LEU A 137 11.41 11.18 1.52
N VAL A 138 10.84 9.97 1.51
CA VAL A 138 9.75 9.57 0.63
C VAL A 138 8.44 9.71 1.38
N GLU A 139 7.55 10.56 0.88
CA GLU A 139 6.15 10.63 1.29
C GLU A 139 5.33 9.78 0.32
N CYS A 140 5.09 8.52 0.71
CA CYS A 140 4.64 7.48 -0.22
C CYS A 140 3.24 7.73 -0.77
N CYS A 141 2.33 8.23 0.06
CA CYS A 141 0.97 8.66 -0.27
C CYS A 141 0.40 9.46 0.93
N PHE A 142 -0.84 9.91 0.86
CA PHE A 142 -1.54 10.58 1.97
C PHE A 142 -2.37 9.60 2.81
N VAL A 143 -2.15 9.55 4.12
CA VAL A 143 -2.92 8.68 5.04
C VAL A 143 -4.37 9.10 5.18
N ASP A 144 -4.67 10.38 4.97
CA ASP A 144 -5.98 11.02 5.14
C ASP A 144 -6.72 11.21 3.81
N ASN A 145 -6.20 10.62 2.72
CA ASN A 145 -6.83 10.67 1.41
C ASN A 145 -7.43 9.33 0.98
N GLN A 146 -8.72 9.33 0.64
CA GLN A 146 -9.45 8.13 0.26
C GLN A 146 -8.95 7.51 -1.06
N ASN A 147 -8.51 8.33 -2.03
CA ASN A 147 -7.96 7.84 -3.30
C ASN A 147 -6.64 7.10 -3.04
N ASP A 148 -5.73 7.71 -2.29
CA ASP A 148 -4.44 7.13 -1.94
C ASP A 148 -4.62 5.82 -1.16
N ALA A 149 -5.48 5.83 -0.13
CA ALA A 149 -5.77 4.63 0.64
C ALA A 149 -6.40 3.50 -0.19
N SER A 150 -7.23 3.83 -1.20
CA SER A 150 -7.85 2.82 -2.07
C SER A 150 -6.87 2.15 -3.05
N HIS A 151 -5.75 2.82 -3.32
CA HIS A 151 -4.68 2.38 -4.20
C HIS A 151 -3.47 1.83 -3.43
N TRP A 152 -3.47 1.96 -2.11
CA TRP A 152 -2.33 1.64 -1.27
C TRP A 152 -2.01 0.14 -1.29
N ASP A 153 -0.73 -0.15 -1.53
CA ASP A 153 -0.14 -1.47 -1.49
C ASP A 153 1.32 -1.29 -1.09
N ALA A 154 1.63 -1.57 0.18
CA ALA A 154 2.94 -1.34 0.75
C ALA A 154 4.05 -2.15 0.04
N ASP A 155 3.72 -3.34 -0.47
CA ASP A 155 4.69 -4.18 -1.19
C ASP A 155 5.02 -3.59 -2.56
N LYS A 156 4.00 -3.15 -3.32
CA LYS A 156 4.22 -2.43 -4.59
C LYS A 156 4.96 -1.12 -4.40
N CYS A 157 4.63 -0.37 -3.34
CA CYS A 157 5.33 0.86 -3.00
C CYS A 157 6.82 0.58 -2.71
N GLY A 158 7.11 -0.40 -1.85
CA GLY A 158 8.48 -0.78 -1.51
C GLY A 158 9.28 -1.29 -2.70
N ASP A 159 8.67 -2.09 -3.58
CA ASP A 159 9.31 -2.57 -4.82
C ASP A 159 9.58 -1.44 -5.81
N ALA A 160 8.69 -0.47 -5.91
CA ALA A 160 8.86 0.70 -6.76
C ALA A 160 10.03 1.58 -6.29
N ILE A 161 10.11 1.83 -4.98
CA ILE A 161 11.22 2.55 -4.34
C ILE A 161 12.54 1.79 -4.56
N ALA A 162 12.58 0.49 -4.24
CA ALA A 162 13.77 -0.33 -4.38
C ALA A 162 14.23 -0.46 -5.85
N SER A 163 13.30 -0.56 -6.80
CA SER A 163 13.62 -0.61 -8.24
C SER A 163 14.26 0.69 -8.72
N ALA A 164 13.77 1.84 -8.25
CA ALA A 164 14.37 3.14 -8.58
C ALA A 164 15.80 3.23 -8.04
N ILE A 165 16.03 2.82 -6.80
CA ILE A 165 17.36 2.85 -6.14
C ILE A 165 18.33 1.87 -6.80
N ALA A 166 17.89 0.67 -7.14
CA ALA A 166 18.71 -0.34 -7.78
C ALA A 166 19.01 -0.03 -9.27
N GLY A 167 18.28 0.90 -9.89
CA GLY A 167 18.37 1.21 -11.32
C GLY A 167 17.87 0.08 -12.23
N LYS A 168 17.13 -0.88 -11.68
CA LYS A 168 16.57 -2.05 -12.37
C LYS A 168 15.35 -2.55 -11.62
N THR A 169 14.44 -3.23 -12.31
CA THR A 169 13.30 -3.90 -11.66
C THR A 169 13.82 -4.91 -10.65
N VAL A 170 13.42 -4.76 -9.38
CA VAL A 170 13.66 -5.77 -8.36
C VAL A 170 12.43 -6.67 -8.29
N ALA A 171 12.55 -7.90 -8.79
CA ALA A 171 11.48 -8.89 -8.66
C ALA A 171 11.50 -9.40 -7.21
N GLY A 172 10.39 -9.21 -6.49
CA GLY A 172 10.19 -9.87 -5.22
C GLY A 172 10.19 -11.37 -5.37
N THR A 173 11.21 -12.05 -4.87
CA THR A 173 11.06 -13.43 -4.45
C THR A 173 10.10 -13.44 -3.27
N THR A 174 8.81 -13.61 -3.54
CA THR A 174 7.92 -14.23 -2.57
C THR A 174 8.49 -15.63 -2.33
N ALA A 175 8.93 -15.89 -1.10
CA ALA A 175 9.39 -17.20 -0.71
C ALA A 175 8.29 -18.24 -1.06
N SER A 176 8.73 -19.28 -1.77
CA SER A 176 7.93 -20.33 -2.38
C SER A 176 7.21 -21.22 -1.36
N GLY A 177 6.02 -21.67 -1.78
CA GLY A 177 5.31 -22.88 -1.36
C GLY A 177 3.88 -22.76 -1.88
N SER A 178 3.41 -23.39 -2.95
CA SER A 178 3.78 -24.66 -3.60
C SER A 178 3.36 -24.67 -5.07
N SER A 179 4.02 -25.52 -5.85
CA SER A 179 3.83 -25.87 -7.26
C SER A 179 2.39 -26.12 -7.73
N GLN A 180 2.06 -25.66 -8.94
CA GLN A 180 1.80 -26.57 -10.07
C GLN A 180 1.90 -25.84 -11.42
N ALA A 181 2.46 -26.55 -12.40
CA ALA A 181 2.72 -26.08 -13.74
C ALA A 181 1.46 -26.17 -14.63
N SER A 182 1.28 -25.18 -15.51
CA SER A 182 0.62 -25.36 -16.80
C SER A 182 1.11 -24.30 -17.80
N ALA A 183 1.39 -24.77 -19.01
CA ALA A 183 2.08 -24.10 -20.11
C ALA A 183 1.25 -22.96 -20.78
N PRO A 184 1.84 -22.18 -21.72
CA PRO A 184 1.56 -20.75 -21.87
C PRO A 184 0.37 -20.46 -22.80
N VAL A 185 -0.42 -19.45 -22.44
CA VAL A 185 -1.37 -18.81 -23.35
C VAL A 185 -1.06 -17.31 -23.39
N ALA A 186 -1.03 -16.76 -24.60
CA ALA A 186 -0.52 -15.45 -24.96
C ALA A 186 -1.07 -14.29 -24.11
N GLN A 187 -0.16 -13.38 -23.70
CA GLN A 187 -0.51 -12.08 -23.15
C GLN A 187 -1.07 -11.15 -24.24
N PRO A 188 -2.10 -10.35 -23.90
CA PRO A 188 -1.99 -8.93 -24.23
C PRO A 188 -2.56 -7.96 -23.18
N ALA A 189 -2.02 -6.74 -23.24
CA ALA A 189 -2.41 -5.47 -22.61
C ALA A 189 -2.11 -5.28 -21.11
N THR A 190 -1.38 -4.20 -20.83
CA THR A 190 -1.00 -3.65 -19.53
C THR A 190 -2.17 -3.58 -18.54
N GLN A 191 -2.03 -4.23 -17.37
CA GLN A 191 -3.10 -4.33 -16.37
C GLN A 191 -3.20 -3.05 -15.53
N THR A 192 -4.03 -2.10 -15.97
CA THR A 192 -4.45 -0.93 -15.19
C THR A 192 -5.79 -1.22 -14.50
N GLY A 193 -5.78 -1.43 -13.17
CA GLY A 193 -7.00 -1.57 -12.34
C GLY A 193 -6.78 -2.31 -11.02
N ASN A 194 -7.70 -2.14 -10.06
CA ASN A 194 -7.69 -2.73 -8.72
C ASN A 194 -7.84 -4.26 -8.77
N ASP A 195 -6.92 -5.00 -8.12
CA ASP A 195 -6.89 -6.46 -8.13
C ASP A 195 -8.13 -7.10 -7.46
N TRP A 196 -8.60 -6.55 -6.33
CA TRP A 196 -9.83 -7.03 -5.69
C TRP A 196 -11.04 -6.83 -6.61
N VAL A 197 -11.13 -5.70 -7.31
CA VAL A 197 -12.18 -5.46 -8.30
C VAL A 197 -12.04 -6.42 -9.48
N ARG A 198 -10.82 -6.70 -9.94
CA ARG A 198 -10.57 -7.66 -11.02
C ARG A 198 -11.02 -9.07 -10.63
N ARG A 199 -10.68 -9.51 -9.41
CA ARG A 199 -11.12 -10.80 -8.85
C ARG A 199 -12.64 -10.85 -8.70
N LEU A 200 -13.28 -9.76 -8.28
CA LEU A 200 -14.73 -9.65 -8.22
C LEU A 200 -15.39 -9.70 -9.61
N GLN A 201 -14.88 -8.93 -10.57
CA GLN A 201 -15.37 -8.94 -11.97
C GLN A 201 -15.22 -10.34 -12.59
N THR A 202 -14.07 -10.99 -12.40
CA THR A 202 -13.82 -12.38 -12.83
C THR A 202 -14.82 -13.32 -12.20
N GLU A 203 -14.99 -13.29 -10.88
CA GLU A 203 -15.88 -14.22 -10.19
C GLU A 203 -17.36 -13.99 -10.56
N CYS A 204 -17.78 -12.73 -10.72
CA CYS A 204 -19.13 -12.41 -11.22
C CYS A 204 -19.35 -12.93 -12.64
N ASN A 205 -18.33 -12.89 -13.51
CA ASN A 205 -18.42 -13.48 -14.84
C ASN A 205 -18.47 -15.01 -14.79
N THR A 206 -17.59 -15.64 -14.00
CA THR A 206 -17.51 -17.09 -13.86
C THR A 206 -18.82 -17.69 -13.34
N GLN A 207 -19.49 -17.02 -12.41
CA GLN A 207 -20.77 -17.48 -11.86
C GLN A 207 -21.99 -17.05 -12.69
N GLY A 208 -21.80 -16.39 -13.83
CA GLY A 208 -22.87 -16.00 -14.75
C GLY A 208 -23.71 -14.79 -14.30
N PHE A 209 -23.22 -14.00 -13.33
CA PHE A 209 -23.89 -12.76 -12.90
C PHE A 209 -23.62 -11.59 -13.86
N SER A 210 -22.54 -11.66 -14.65
CA SER A 210 -22.21 -10.68 -15.68
C SER A 210 -21.42 -11.29 -16.83
N ASN A 211 -21.23 -10.51 -17.90
CA ASN A 211 -20.23 -10.77 -18.93
C ASN A 211 -19.46 -9.48 -19.22
N GLN A 212 -18.89 -8.90 -18.17
CA GLN A 212 -18.24 -7.60 -18.21
C GLN A 212 -16.74 -7.73 -18.52
N ARG A 213 -16.12 -6.63 -18.96
CA ARG A 213 -14.65 -6.58 -19.07
C ARG A 213 -14.03 -6.74 -17.69
N VAL A 214 -13.01 -7.59 -17.60
CA VAL A 214 -12.19 -7.78 -16.40
C VAL A 214 -11.01 -6.81 -16.47
N ASP A 215 -11.25 -5.58 -16.03
CA ASP A 215 -10.25 -4.51 -16.05
C ASP A 215 -9.78 -4.06 -14.67
N GLY A 216 -10.51 -4.41 -13.61
CA GLY A 216 -10.22 -3.97 -12.25
C GLY A 216 -10.66 -2.54 -11.97
N ILE A 217 -11.42 -1.89 -12.85
CA ILE A 217 -11.91 -0.53 -12.64
C ILE A 217 -13.33 -0.62 -12.06
N PRO A 218 -13.59 -0.16 -10.83
CA PRO A 218 -14.94 -0.17 -10.29
C PRO A 218 -15.80 0.83 -11.06
N GLY A 219 -17.04 0.46 -11.38
CA GLY A 219 -17.95 1.34 -12.09
C GLY A 219 -19.33 0.74 -12.24
N LYS A 220 -20.16 1.38 -13.06
CA LYS A 220 -21.56 0.98 -13.29
C LYS A 220 -21.71 -0.48 -13.73
N ASN A 221 -20.78 -0.99 -14.53
CA ASN A 221 -20.81 -2.38 -15.03
C ASN A 221 -20.46 -3.37 -13.93
N THR A 222 -19.44 -3.07 -13.12
CA THR A 222 -19.07 -3.89 -11.95
C THR A 222 -20.19 -3.92 -10.93
N LEU A 223 -20.78 -2.78 -10.62
CA LEU A 223 -21.92 -2.69 -9.71
C LEU A 223 -23.13 -3.48 -10.22
N ALA A 224 -23.42 -3.42 -11.52
CA ALA A 224 -24.54 -4.15 -12.12
C ALA A 224 -24.33 -5.67 -12.09
N GLY A 225 -23.08 -6.14 -12.18
CA GLY A 225 -22.74 -7.56 -12.12
C GLY A 225 -22.64 -8.15 -10.71
N CYS A 226 -22.68 -7.34 -9.65
CA CYS A 226 -22.57 -7.83 -8.28
C CYS A 226 -23.89 -8.46 -7.78
N PRO A 227 -23.91 -9.73 -7.36
CA PRO A 227 -25.14 -10.40 -6.90
C PRO A 227 -25.52 -9.99 -5.48
N THR A 228 -26.82 -10.07 -5.14
CA THR A 228 -27.25 -9.86 -3.75
C THR A 228 -26.81 -11.03 -2.87
N CYS A 229 -25.96 -10.74 -1.87
CA CYS A 229 -25.43 -11.75 -0.94
C CYS A 229 -26.00 -11.56 0.48
N ARG A 230 -26.32 -12.66 1.16
CA ARG A 230 -26.89 -12.67 2.52
C ARG A 230 -26.47 -13.93 3.29
N LYS A 231 -26.80 -13.97 4.58
CA LYS A 231 -26.51 -15.13 5.45
C LYS A 231 -26.91 -16.45 4.78
N GLY A 232 -25.99 -17.41 4.75
CA GLY A 232 -26.14 -18.70 4.07
C GLY A 232 -25.45 -18.78 2.70
N ALA A 233 -25.08 -17.64 2.09
CA ALA A 233 -24.24 -17.62 0.88
C ALA A 233 -22.86 -18.24 1.16
N ARG A 234 -22.28 -18.86 0.13
CA ARG A 234 -20.95 -19.50 0.19
C ARG A 234 -20.17 -19.26 -1.10
N GLY A 235 -18.85 -19.41 -1.02
CA GLY A 235 -17.95 -19.39 -2.17
C GLY A 235 -17.18 -18.08 -2.33
N ASN A 236 -16.52 -17.91 -3.47
CA ASN A 236 -15.51 -16.87 -3.68
C ASN A 236 -16.04 -15.44 -3.59
N ILE A 237 -17.27 -15.16 -4.04
CA ILE A 237 -17.88 -13.83 -3.85
C ILE A 237 -18.03 -13.51 -2.36
N THR A 238 -18.38 -14.51 -1.54
CA THR A 238 -18.43 -14.34 -0.08
C THR A 238 -17.04 -14.10 0.50
N ARG A 239 -16.00 -14.77 0.01
CA ARG A 239 -14.60 -14.49 0.39
C ARG A 239 -14.22 -13.05 0.09
N LEU A 240 -14.55 -12.57 -1.12
CA LEU A 240 -14.26 -11.19 -1.54
C LEU A 240 -15.00 -10.15 -0.69
N ILE A 241 -16.24 -10.42 -0.29
CA ILE A 241 -16.98 -9.59 0.68
C ILE A 241 -16.25 -9.57 2.03
N GLN A 242 -15.88 -10.73 2.56
CA GLN A 242 -15.19 -10.86 3.84
C GLN A 242 -13.83 -10.14 3.84
N GLU A 243 -13.02 -10.33 2.79
CA GLU A 243 -11.75 -9.63 2.56
C GLU A 243 -11.97 -8.12 2.59
N ARG A 244 -12.98 -7.63 1.84
CA ARG A 244 -13.26 -6.20 1.75
C ARG A 244 -13.76 -5.62 3.07
N LEU A 245 -14.69 -6.28 3.75
CA LEU A 245 -15.18 -5.88 5.07
C LEU A 245 -14.06 -5.80 6.10
N ASN A 246 -13.14 -6.78 6.10
CA ASN A 246 -11.97 -6.79 6.97
C ASN A 246 -11.03 -5.63 6.65
N SER A 247 -10.76 -5.37 5.37
CA SER A 247 -9.94 -4.22 4.95
C SER A 247 -10.55 -2.88 5.35
N LEU A 248 -11.87 -2.80 5.51
CA LEU A 248 -12.63 -1.61 5.89
C LEU A 248 -12.91 -1.56 7.41
N GLY A 249 -12.19 -2.36 8.20
CA GLY A 249 -12.25 -2.33 9.67
C GLY A 249 -13.54 -2.90 10.28
N SER A 250 -14.43 -3.49 9.49
CA SER A 250 -15.71 -4.04 9.97
C SER A 250 -15.58 -5.44 10.58
N ASN A 251 -14.40 -6.05 10.49
CA ASN A 251 -13.98 -7.34 11.07
C ASN A 251 -15.06 -8.43 11.07
N CYS A 252 -15.14 -9.19 9.98
CA CYS A 252 -15.98 -10.37 9.84
C CYS A 252 -15.36 -11.67 10.37
N GLY A 253 -14.15 -11.61 10.93
CA GLY A 253 -13.36 -12.78 11.31
C GLY A 253 -12.59 -13.38 10.12
N LYS A 254 -12.39 -14.70 10.16
CA LYS A 254 -11.62 -15.43 9.13
C LYS A 254 -12.32 -15.35 7.77
N VAL A 255 -11.54 -15.15 6.71
CA VAL A 255 -12.00 -15.26 5.32
C VAL A 255 -12.13 -16.74 4.94
N ASP A 256 -13.28 -17.33 5.27
CA ASP A 256 -13.60 -18.74 5.04
C ASP A 256 -14.55 -18.96 3.84
N GLY A 257 -15.12 -17.89 3.29
CA GLY A 257 -16.09 -17.96 2.20
C GLY A 257 -17.47 -18.40 2.63
N ILE A 258 -17.79 -18.36 3.92
CA ILE A 258 -19.11 -18.70 4.48
C ILE A 258 -19.76 -17.44 5.04
N PHE A 259 -20.92 -17.07 4.50
CA PHE A 259 -21.65 -15.90 4.97
C PHE A 259 -22.42 -16.28 6.24
N GLY A 260 -21.68 -16.41 7.34
CA GLY A 260 -22.18 -16.78 8.66
C GLY A 260 -22.67 -15.59 9.48
N ALA A 261 -22.85 -15.81 10.78
CA ALA A 261 -23.25 -14.76 11.72
C ALA A 261 -22.20 -13.63 11.81
N GLY A 262 -20.91 -13.96 11.84
CA GLY A 262 -19.82 -12.98 11.88
C GLY A 262 -19.81 -12.06 10.66
N THR A 263 -19.93 -12.62 9.45
CA THR A 263 -20.03 -11.83 8.21
C THR A 263 -21.27 -10.95 8.20
N ARG A 264 -22.43 -11.46 8.64
CA ARG A 264 -23.64 -10.63 8.73
C ARG A 264 -23.45 -9.44 9.70
N MET A 265 -22.84 -9.66 10.85
CA MET A 265 -22.57 -8.59 11.81
C MET A 265 -21.61 -7.55 11.26
N ALA A 266 -20.56 -7.98 10.55
CA ALA A 266 -19.64 -7.07 9.87
C ALA A 266 -20.33 -6.25 8.76
N VAL A 267 -21.25 -6.85 7.99
CA VAL A 267 -22.05 -6.11 7.00
C VAL A 267 -22.92 -5.07 7.68
N ILE A 268 -23.58 -5.39 8.80
CA ILE A 268 -24.37 -4.42 9.58
C ILE A 268 -23.49 -3.29 10.08
N ALA A 269 -22.32 -3.59 10.63
CA ALA A 269 -21.38 -2.59 11.12
C ALA A 269 -20.91 -1.66 9.99
N PHE A 270 -20.53 -2.25 8.85
CA PHE A 270 -20.15 -1.53 7.64
C PHE A 270 -21.28 -0.61 7.14
N GLN A 271 -22.50 -1.13 7.03
CA GLN A 271 -23.67 -0.38 6.61
C GLN A 271 -23.94 0.82 7.53
N LYS A 272 -23.87 0.63 8.85
CA LYS A 272 -24.02 1.72 9.83
C LYS A 272 -22.95 2.79 9.64
N ALA A 273 -21.70 2.38 9.48
CA ALA A 273 -20.58 3.31 9.28
C ALA A 273 -20.71 4.14 7.99
N HIS A 274 -21.46 3.65 7.00
CA HIS A 274 -21.66 4.30 5.70
C HIS A 274 -23.06 4.90 5.51
N GLY A 275 -23.84 5.04 6.59
CA GLY A 275 -25.18 5.64 6.54
C GLY A 275 -26.20 4.84 5.71
N LEU A 276 -25.99 3.53 5.55
CA LEU A 276 -26.88 2.64 4.81
C LEU A 276 -27.90 1.98 5.76
N ILE A 277 -28.96 1.41 5.16
CA ILE A 277 -29.87 0.52 5.89
C ILE A 277 -29.07 -0.69 6.38
N ALA A 278 -29.05 -0.89 7.70
CA ALA A 278 -28.23 -1.90 8.35
C ALA A 278 -28.94 -3.26 8.47
N ASP A 279 -29.33 -3.83 7.33
CA ASP A 279 -30.09 -5.09 7.22
C ASP A 279 -29.20 -6.36 7.24
N GLY A 280 -27.89 -6.21 7.08
CA GLY A 280 -26.93 -7.30 6.98
C GLY A 280 -26.91 -8.00 5.62
N ILE A 281 -27.45 -7.34 4.59
CA ILE A 281 -27.51 -7.83 3.20
C ILE A 281 -26.55 -7.00 2.33
N VAL A 282 -25.71 -7.70 1.56
CA VAL A 282 -24.88 -7.05 0.55
C VAL A 282 -25.68 -6.92 -0.74
N GLY A 283 -26.58 -5.93 -0.76
CA GLY A 283 -27.35 -5.51 -1.94
C GLY A 283 -26.64 -4.41 -2.72
N LYS A 284 -27.29 -3.85 -3.74
CA LYS A 284 -26.71 -2.84 -4.66
C LYS A 284 -26.05 -1.66 -3.93
N ASN A 285 -26.69 -1.10 -2.91
CA ASN A 285 -26.12 0.03 -2.16
C ASN A 285 -24.90 -0.37 -1.32
N THR A 286 -24.92 -1.55 -0.71
CA THR A 286 -23.78 -2.08 0.04
C THR A 286 -22.62 -2.38 -0.91
N TRP A 287 -22.87 -2.97 -2.08
CA TRP A 287 -21.85 -3.18 -3.11
C TRP A 287 -21.25 -1.88 -3.61
N ARG A 288 -22.09 -0.87 -3.87
CA ARG A 288 -21.65 0.46 -4.26
C ARG A 288 -20.66 1.03 -3.24
N ALA A 289 -21.00 0.94 -1.94
CA ALA A 289 -20.11 1.36 -0.87
C ALA A 289 -18.83 0.51 -0.78
N LEU A 290 -18.90 -0.83 -0.91
CA LEU A 290 -17.72 -1.70 -0.92
C LEU A 290 -16.78 -1.41 -2.10
N LEU A 291 -17.33 -1.02 -3.25
CA LEU A 291 -16.60 -0.63 -4.47
C LEU A 291 -16.06 0.80 -4.41
N GLY A 292 -16.46 1.62 -3.44
CA GLY A 292 -16.06 3.03 -3.34
C GLY A 292 -16.68 3.92 -4.42
N LEU A 293 -17.94 3.64 -4.80
CA LEU A 293 -18.70 4.33 -5.87
C LEU A 293 -19.80 5.28 -5.34
#